data_AF-A0A0F9H792-F1
#
_entry.id   AF-A0A0F9H792-F1
#
_cell.length_a   1.000
_cell.length_b   1.000
_cell.length_c   1.000
_cell.angle_alpha   90.00
_cell.angle_beta   90.00
_cell.angle_gamma   90.00
#
_symmetry.space_group_name_H-M   'P 1'
#
loop_
_entity.id
_entity.type
_entity.pdbx_description
1 polymer ?
#
loop_
_entity_poly.entity_id
_entity_poly.type
_entity_poly.pdbx_seq_one_letter_code
_entity_poly.pdbx_strand_id
1 'polypeptide(L)'
;MSSKDRHWVLSAETRAKMSVYQSNRTSVHRARVKLAAQNRSPELKAAHGARLAKRNRDNPMFGKSNPFYGKKHSKKTKRLIAENTARQHAEEVFDVWPNRLELALRRLLTEANFTFTEQVQFGRCVVDAWISEYGLVFEADGEAWHTYNEQQNPGYHRRREWFLKQQPEIKAIVHLSEEDLSPWM
;
A
#
# COMPACT_ATOMS: atom_id res chain seq x y z
N MET A 1 32.02 -36.65 0.65
CA MET A 1 31.44 -36.71 -0.71
C MET A 1 30.82 -35.34 -1.01
N SER A 2 31.32 -34.65 -2.04
CA SER A 2 31.07 -33.21 -2.29
C SER A 2 29.75 -33.00 -3.05
N SER A 3 28.84 -32.23 -2.46
CA SER A 3 27.57 -31.79 -3.08
C SER A 3 27.79 -30.47 -3.82
N LYS A 4 28.48 -30.50 -4.97
CA LYS A 4 28.79 -29.26 -5.70
C LYS A 4 28.24 -29.11 -7.11
N ASP A 5 27.72 -30.15 -7.76
CA ASP A 5 27.26 -30.01 -9.14
C ASP A 5 25.85 -30.56 -9.34
N ARG A 6 24.84 -29.82 -8.87
CA ARG A 6 23.45 -29.98 -9.35
C ARG A 6 23.19 -28.94 -10.43
N HIS A 7 23.57 -29.27 -11.66
CA HIS A 7 23.12 -28.56 -12.85
C HIS A 7 21.61 -28.76 -13.00
N TRP A 8 20.83 -27.71 -12.70
CA TRP A 8 19.39 -27.69 -12.97
C TRP A 8 19.16 -27.57 -14.48
N VAL A 9 19.03 -28.71 -15.15
CA VAL A 9 18.59 -28.75 -16.54
C VAL A 9 17.08 -28.50 -16.56
N LEU A 10 16.69 -27.26 -16.86
CA LEU A 10 15.29 -26.92 -17.07
C LEU A 10 14.69 -27.82 -18.15
N SER A 11 13.49 -28.36 -17.88
CA SER A 11 12.75 -29.15 -18.86
C SER A 11 12.44 -28.33 -20.11
N ALA A 12 12.28 -29.01 -21.25
CA ALA A 12 11.90 -28.36 -22.51
C ALA A 12 10.62 -27.53 -22.38
N GLU A 13 9.66 -28.03 -21.60
CA GLU A 13 8.41 -27.32 -21.27
C GLU A 13 8.67 -26.04 -20.46
N THR A 14 9.56 -26.09 -19.48
CA THR A 14 9.94 -24.90 -18.69
C THR A 14 10.64 -23.87 -19.55
N ARG A 15 11.53 -24.31 -20.46
CA ARG A 15 12.18 -23.42 -21.43
C ARG A 15 11.17 -22.78 -22.39
N ALA A 16 10.17 -23.53 -22.84
CA ALA A 16 9.11 -23.00 -23.70
C ALA A 16 8.24 -21.96 -22.97
N LYS A 17 7.82 -22.25 -21.73
CA LYS A 17 7.07 -21.32 -20.88
C LYS A 17 7.85 -20.03 -20.59
N MET A 18 9.15 -20.13 -20.27
CA MET A 18 9.99 -18.94 -20.09
C MET A 18 10.20 -18.15 -21.39
N SER A 19 10.30 -18.82 -22.53
CA SER A 19 10.43 -18.15 -23.85
C SER A 19 9.16 -17.35 -24.19
N VAL A 20 7.97 -17.91 -23.96
CA VAL A 20 6.69 -17.19 -24.12
C VAL A 20 6.56 -16.03 -23.13
N TYR A 21 7.01 -16.20 -21.89
CA TYR A 21 7.02 -15.13 -20.89
C TYR A 21 7.99 -13.98 -21.27
N GLN A 22 9.16 -14.32 -21.83
CA GLN A 22 10.13 -13.34 -22.32
C GLN A 22 9.67 -12.66 -23.62
N SER A 23 8.95 -13.37 -24.49
CA SER A 23 8.39 -12.82 -25.72
C SER A 23 7.13 -11.98 -25.47
N ASN A 24 6.35 -12.21 -24.40
CA ASN A 24 5.25 -11.32 -23.99
C ASN A 24 5.69 -10.06 -23.22
N ARG A 25 6.99 -9.92 -22.90
CA ARG A 25 7.60 -8.61 -22.54
C ARG A 25 7.83 -7.70 -23.76
N THR A 26 7.29 -8.05 -24.92
CA THR A 26 7.44 -7.26 -26.15
C THR A 26 6.38 -6.15 -26.25
N SER A 27 6.75 -5.10 -26.98
CA SER A 27 6.06 -3.81 -27.18
C SER A 27 5.62 -3.04 -25.92
N VAL A 28 4.72 -3.57 -25.08
CA VAL A 28 4.11 -2.84 -23.95
C VAL A 28 5.11 -2.56 -22.84
N HIS A 29 5.93 -3.55 -22.46
CA HIS A 29 6.97 -3.31 -21.45
C HIS A 29 8.04 -2.35 -21.98
N ARG A 30 8.43 -2.47 -23.26
CA ARG A 30 9.35 -1.52 -23.91
C ARG A 30 8.76 -0.12 -23.99
N ALA A 31 7.47 0.00 -24.28
CA ALA A 31 6.74 1.27 -24.27
C ALA A 31 6.68 1.87 -22.86
N ARG A 32 6.42 1.07 -21.83
CA ARG A 32 6.47 1.50 -20.42
C ARG A 32 7.85 1.96 -20.00
N VAL A 33 8.91 1.22 -20.35
CA VAL A 33 10.30 1.61 -20.04
C VAL A 33 10.69 2.86 -20.82
N LYS A 34 10.29 3.00 -22.08
CA LYS A 34 10.54 4.18 -22.92
C LYS A 34 9.79 5.42 -22.40
N LEU A 35 8.53 5.26 -22.00
CA LEU A 35 7.73 6.31 -21.34
C LEU A 35 8.33 6.68 -19.97
N ALA A 36 8.77 5.71 -19.18
CA ALA A 36 9.45 5.96 -17.91
C ALA A 36 10.80 6.67 -18.10
N ALA A 37 11.52 6.39 -19.19
CA ALA A 37 12.76 7.08 -19.55
C ALA A 37 12.50 8.51 -20.06
N GLN A 38 11.46 8.73 -20.86
CA GLN A 38 11.02 10.06 -21.29
C GLN A 38 10.52 10.91 -20.11
N ASN A 39 9.83 10.28 -19.15
CA ASN A 39 9.39 10.91 -17.90
C ASN A 39 10.53 11.21 -16.91
N ARG A 40 11.75 10.72 -17.19
CA ARG A 40 12.99 11.10 -16.48
C ARG A 40 13.69 12.29 -17.14
N SER A 41 13.03 13.03 -18.03
CA SER A 41 13.60 14.26 -18.59
C SER A 41 14.08 15.18 -17.45
N PRO A 42 15.22 15.87 -17.61
CA PRO A 42 15.71 16.83 -16.62
C PRO A 42 14.64 17.86 -16.24
N GLU A 43 13.81 18.26 -17.20
CA GLU A 43 12.68 19.19 -17.00
C GLU A 43 11.59 18.62 -16.10
N LEU A 44 11.18 17.36 -16.27
CA LEU A 44 10.16 16.75 -15.40
C LEU A 44 10.71 16.51 -13.98
N LYS A 45 12.00 16.17 -13.85
CA LYS A 45 12.67 16.11 -12.56
C LYS A 45 12.76 17.49 -11.90
N ALA A 46 13.08 18.52 -12.66
CA ALA A 46 13.12 19.90 -12.17
C ALA A 46 11.72 20.40 -11.78
N ALA A 47 10.69 20.10 -12.56
CA ALA A 47 9.30 20.45 -12.27
C ALA A 47 8.78 19.73 -11.02
N HIS A 48 9.07 18.42 -10.87
CA HIS A 48 8.76 17.67 -9.66
C HIS A 48 9.52 18.22 -8.44
N GLY A 49 10.81 18.54 -8.60
CA GLY A 49 11.62 19.18 -7.57
C GLY A 49 11.08 20.54 -7.15
N ALA A 50 10.67 21.38 -8.10
CA ALA A 50 10.05 22.68 -7.85
C ALA A 50 8.70 22.55 -7.13
N ARG A 51 7.88 21.56 -7.51
CA ARG A 51 6.60 21.27 -6.86
C ARG A 51 6.78 20.81 -5.41
N LEU A 52 7.74 19.92 -5.15
CA LEU A 52 8.10 19.50 -3.80
C LEU A 52 8.69 20.65 -2.97
N ALA A 53 9.56 21.48 -3.57
CA ALA A 53 10.12 22.64 -2.90
C ALA A 53 9.05 23.65 -2.51
N LYS A 54 8.04 23.87 -3.36
CA LYS A 54 6.86 24.70 -3.05
C LYS A 54 6.04 24.09 -1.91
N ARG A 55 5.78 22.78 -1.94
CA ARG A 55 5.02 22.07 -0.89
C ARG A 55 5.72 22.09 0.48
N ASN A 56 7.04 22.02 0.48
CA ASN A 56 7.84 21.92 1.69
C ASN A 56 8.26 23.29 2.26
N ARG A 57 8.01 24.39 1.54
CA ARG A 57 8.44 25.73 1.99
C ARG A 57 7.71 26.18 3.26
N ASP A 58 6.43 25.82 3.38
CA ASP A 58 5.56 26.24 4.49
C ASP A 58 5.21 25.07 5.44
N ASN A 59 5.74 23.86 5.18
CA ASN A 59 5.46 22.71 6.04
C ASN A 59 6.53 22.61 7.16
N PRO A 60 6.15 22.80 8.44
CA PRO A 60 7.09 22.76 9.56
C PRO A 60 7.77 21.39 9.77
N MET A 61 7.28 20.34 9.11
CA MET A 61 7.89 19.01 9.12
C MET A 61 9.10 18.88 8.18
N PHE A 62 9.36 19.86 7.31
CA PHE A 62 10.44 19.80 6.33
C PHE A 62 11.26 21.09 6.30
N GLY A 63 12.50 21.01 5.80
CA GLY A 63 13.35 22.19 5.64
C GLY A 63 13.84 22.79 6.96
N LYS A 64 14.43 23.99 6.90
CA LYS A 64 15.14 24.64 8.03
C LYS A 64 14.24 24.99 9.22
N SER A 65 12.93 25.06 9.03
CA SER A 65 11.94 25.32 10.09
C SER A 65 11.66 24.09 10.95
N ASN A 66 11.96 22.87 10.48
CA ASN A 66 11.82 21.67 11.29
C ASN A 66 12.87 21.67 12.44
N PRO A 67 12.48 21.52 13.72
CA PRO A 67 13.42 21.50 14.86
C PRO A 67 14.45 20.37 14.81
N PHE A 68 14.26 19.38 13.94
CA PHE A 68 15.16 18.26 13.69
C PHE A 68 16.01 18.42 12.42
N TYR A 69 15.83 19.51 11.65
CA TYR A 69 16.57 19.73 10.41
C TYR A 69 18.08 19.84 10.67
N GLY A 70 18.87 19.10 9.90
CA GLY A 70 20.33 19.05 10.03
C GLY A 70 20.86 18.25 11.24
N LYS A 71 19.99 17.84 12.18
CA LYS A 71 20.38 16.98 13.30
C LYS A 71 20.55 15.54 12.81
N LYS A 72 21.65 14.90 13.19
CA LYS A 72 21.89 13.47 12.92
C LYS A 72 21.53 12.66 14.16
N HIS A 73 20.85 11.53 13.98
CA HIS A 73 20.66 10.58 15.08
C HIS A 73 22.00 10.13 15.66
N SER A 74 22.07 10.04 16.98
CA SER A 74 23.22 9.47 17.69
C SER A 74 23.45 8.01 17.29
N LYS A 75 24.67 7.49 17.47
CA LYS A 75 24.97 6.07 17.22
C LYS A 75 24.06 5.15 18.04
N LYS A 76 23.78 5.51 19.30
CA LYS A 76 22.87 4.78 20.19
C LYS A 76 21.44 4.75 19.63
N THR A 77 20.91 5.89 19.19
CA THR A 77 19.58 5.98 18.59
C THR A 77 19.48 5.16 17.31
N LYS A 78 20.49 5.24 16.42
CA LYS A 78 20.52 4.42 15.19
C LYS A 78 20.53 2.93 15.50
N ARG A 79 21.29 2.52 16.52
CA ARG A 79 21.35 1.12 16.98
C ARG A 79 19.99 0.65 17.51
N LEU A 80 19.33 1.43 18.35
CA LEU A 80 18.00 1.09 18.87
C LEU A 80 16.94 0.96 17.76
N ILE A 81 16.97 1.87 16.78
CA ILE A 81 16.08 1.77 15.61
C ILE A 81 16.37 0.47 14.84
N ALA A 82 17.64 0.17 14.58
CA ALA A 82 18.04 -1.04 13.85
C ALA A 82 17.67 -2.33 14.60
N GLU A 83 17.89 -2.38 15.91
CA GLU A 83 17.51 -3.52 16.76
C GLU A 83 16.00 -3.72 16.77
N ASN A 84 15.21 -2.64 16.87
CA ASN A 84 13.75 -2.73 16.84
C ASN A 84 13.24 -3.22 15.47
N THR A 85 13.81 -2.71 14.37
CA THR A 85 13.48 -3.19 13.01
C THR A 85 13.85 -4.66 12.83
N ALA A 86 15.03 -5.09 13.28
CA ALA A 86 15.45 -6.48 13.21
C ALA A 86 14.54 -7.40 14.03
N ARG A 87 14.13 -6.96 15.22
CA ARG A 87 13.17 -7.69 16.06
C ARG A 87 11.82 -7.87 15.36
N GLN A 88 11.27 -6.80 14.79
CA GLN A 88 10.00 -6.86 14.03
C GLN A 88 10.08 -7.84 12.85
N HIS A 89 11.19 -7.83 12.11
CA HIS A 89 11.41 -8.79 11.02
C HIS A 89 11.56 -10.25 11.50
N ALA A 90 12.26 -10.46 12.63
CA ALA A 90 12.50 -11.79 13.18
C ALA A 90 11.24 -12.44 13.77
N GLU A 91 10.33 -11.62 14.29
CA GLU A 91 9.02 -12.08 14.78
C GLU A 91 8.03 -12.38 13.63
N GLU A 92 8.47 -12.31 12.35
CA GLU A 92 7.60 -12.32 11.15
C GLU A 92 6.45 -11.30 11.23
N VAL A 93 6.60 -10.29 12.09
CA VAL A 93 5.73 -9.12 12.16
C VAL A 93 6.12 -8.20 11.00
N PHE A 94 5.87 -8.69 9.77
CA PHE A 94 5.75 -7.86 8.58
C PHE A 94 4.38 -7.15 8.56
N ASP A 95 3.71 -7.04 9.71
CA ASP A 95 2.50 -6.27 9.88
C ASP A 95 2.80 -4.82 9.54
N VAL A 96 2.23 -4.38 8.41
CA VAL A 96 1.59 -3.08 8.38
C VAL A 96 0.72 -3.05 9.64
N TRP A 97 1.23 -2.43 10.70
CA TRP A 97 0.51 -2.38 11.96
C TRP A 97 -0.88 -1.85 11.64
N PRO A 98 -1.94 -2.66 11.85
CA PRO A 98 -3.27 -2.22 11.50
C PRO A 98 -3.53 -0.91 12.22
N ASN A 99 -4.08 0.04 11.48
CA ASN A 99 -4.36 1.33 12.07
C ASN A 99 -5.41 1.15 13.21
N ARG A 100 -5.55 2.13 14.11
CA ARG A 100 -6.47 1.98 15.26
C ARG A 100 -7.92 1.69 14.84
N LEU A 101 -8.34 2.20 13.68
CA LEU A 101 -9.67 1.95 13.12
C LEU A 101 -9.80 0.54 12.56
N GLU A 102 -8.78 0.02 11.87
CA GLU A 102 -8.74 -1.38 11.41
C GLU A 102 -8.82 -2.35 12.59
N LEU A 103 -8.13 -2.06 13.71
CA LEU A 103 -8.24 -2.84 14.94
C LEU A 103 -9.65 -2.78 15.55
N ALA A 104 -10.27 -1.60 15.55
CA ALA A 104 -11.63 -1.42 16.05
C ALA A 104 -12.65 -2.17 15.16
N LEU A 105 -12.50 -2.09 13.84
CA LEU A 105 -13.30 -2.85 12.87
C LEU A 105 -13.16 -4.36 13.10
N ARG A 106 -11.94 -4.87 13.29
CA ARG A 106 -11.70 -6.29 13.61
C ARG A 106 -12.45 -6.72 14.87
N ARG A 107 -12.38 -5.91 15.94
CA ARG A 107 -13.08 -6.18 17.21
C ARG A 107 -14.60 -6.19 17.01
N LEU A 108 -15.15 -5.18 16.34
CA LEU A 108 -16.57 -5.10 15.99
C LEU A 108 -17.05 -6.36 15.27
N LEU A 109 -16.36 -6.75 14.19
CA LEU A 109 -16.77 -7.90 13.38
C LEU A 109 -16.62 -9.23 14.13
N THR A 110 -15.59 -9.36 14.96
CA THR A 110 -15.36 -10.54 15.79
C THR A 110 -16.41 -10.67 16.89
N GLU A 111 -16.74 -9.58 17.58
CA GLU A 111 -17.77 -9.57 18.62
C GLU A 111 -19.16 -9.86 18.04
N ALA A 112 -19.44 -9.38 16.84
CA ALA A 112 -20.63 -9.72 16.07
C ALA A 112 -20.61 -11.17 15.51
N ASN A 113 -19.57 -11.95 15.80
CA ASN A 113 -19.39 -13.34 15.38
C ASN A 113 -19.43 -13.54 13.85
N PHE A 114 -18.93 -12.56 13.08
CA PHE A 114 -18.74 -12.72 11.64
C PHE A 114 -17.41 -13.39 11.31
N THR A 115 -17.40 -14.21 10.26
CA THR A 115 -16.17 -14.67 9.61
C THR A 115 -15.84 -13.73 8.46
N PHE A 116 -14.65 -13.15 8.45
CA PHE A 116 -14.26 -12.13 7.47
C PHE A 116 -12.79 -12.28 7.05
N THR A 117 -12.46 -11.70 5.90
CA THR A 117 -11.08 -11.58 5.40
C THR A 117 -10.69 -10.11 5.41
N GLU A 118 -9.51 -9.80 5.93
CA GLU A 118 -9.00 -8.43 6.03
C GLU A 118 -8.19 -8.03 4.80
N GLN A 119 -8.16 -6.73 4.49
CA GLN A 119 -7.32 -6.12 3.44
C GLN A 119 -7.45 -6.84 2.07
N VAL A 120 -8.70 -7.07 1.64
CA VAL A 120 -8.99 -7.82 0.41
C VAL A 120 -8.85 -6.94 -0.81
N GLN A 121 -8.10 -7.41 -1.81
CA GLN A 121 -7.89 -6.70 -3.06
C GLN A 121 -8.96 -7.03 -4.10
N PHE A 122 -9.76 -6.03 -4.48
CA PHE A 122 -10.66 -6.05 -5.63
C PHE A 122 -10.05 -5.23 -6.76
N GLY A 123 -9.40 -5.89 -7.71
CA GLY A 123 -8.70 -5.24 -8.82
C GLY A 123 -7.66 -4.23 -8.34
N ARG A 124 -7.96 -2.92 -8.45
CA ARG A 124 -7.06 -1.83 -8.03
C ARG A 124 -7.36 -1.25 -6.64
N CYS A 125 -8.42 -1.73 -5.98
CA CYS A 125 -8.86 -1.26 -4.69
C CYS A 125 -8.57 -2.34 -3.64
N VAL A 126 -8.15 -1.94 -2.45
CA VAL A 126 -7.97 -2.82 -1.29
C VAL A 126 -8.91 -2.32 -0.21
N VAL A 127 -9.83 -3.17 0.23
CA VAL A 127 -10.87 -2.85 1.23
C VAL A 127 -10.48 -3.40 2.59
N ASP A 128 -10.90 -2.77 3.67
CA ASP A 128 -10.42 -3.12 5.01
C ASP A 128 -10.90 -4.50 5.50
N ALA A 129 -12.17 -4.83 5.25
CA ALA A 129 -12.70 -6.17 5.51
C ALA A 129 -13.77 -6.60 4.50
N TRP A 130 -13.87 -7.90 4.26
CA TRP A 130 -14.87 -8.51 3.38
C TRP A 130 -15.52 -9.74 4.03
N ILE A 131 -16.85 -9.76 4.07
CA ILE A 131 -17.65 -10.91 4.48
C ILE A 131 -18.26 -11.54 3.23
N SER A 132 -17.57 -12.55 2.71
CA SER A 132 -17.90 -13.18 1.43
C SER A 132 -19.29 -13.83 1.40
N GLU A 133 -19.73 -14.42 2.51
CA GLU A 133 -21.04 -15.06 2.65
C GLU A 133 -22.19 -14.10 2.30
N TYR A 134 -22.09 -12.85 2.76
CA TYR A 134 -23.11 -11.83 2.53
C TYR A 134 -22.78 -10.89 1.36
N GLY A 135 -21.57 -10.96 0.82
CA GLY A 135 -21.09 -10.00 -0.18
C GLY A 135 -20.97 -8.58 0.41
N LEU A 136 -20.58 -8.46 1.68
CA LEU A 136 -20.45 -7.18 2.38
C LEU A 136 -18.99 -6.77 2.45
N VAL A 137 -18.72 -5.53 2.03
CA VAL A 137 -17.42 -4.89 2.20
C VAL A 137 -17.51 -3.82 3.28
N PHE A 138 -16.49 -3.73 4.12
CA PHE A 138 -16.34 -2.69 5.15
C PHE A 138 -15.11 -1.84 4.86
N GLU A 139 -15.27 -0.53 5.01
CA GLU A 139 -14.20 0.47 4.93
C GLU A 139 -14.20 1.29 6.24
N ALA A 140 -13.05 1.35 6.89
CA ALA A 140 -12.81 2.09 8.12
C ALA A 140 -12.29 3.50 7.77
N ASP A 141 -13.25 4.41 7.56
CA ASP A 141 -13.01 5.71 6.94
C ASP A 141 -12.44 6.73 7.95
N GLY A 142 -11.12 6.84 8.01
CA GLY A 142 -10.45 7.89 8.79
C GLY A 142 -10.62 9.28 8.17
N GLU A 143 -11.21 10.22 8.91
CA GLU A 143 -11.62 11.54 8.40
C GLU A 143 -10.44 12.32 7.79
N ALA A 144 -9.27 12.27 8.43
CA ALA A 144 -8.06 12.95 7.96
C ALA A 144 -7.57 12.40 6.61
N TRP A 145 -7.59 11.08 6.42
CA TRP A 145 -7.16 10.44 5.17
C TRP A 145 -8.16 10.69 4.05
N HIS A 146 -9.46 10.61 4.37
CA HIS A 146 -10.53 10.89 3.42
C HIS A 146 -10.45 12.33 2.90
N THR A 147 -10.34 13.28 3.81
CA THR A 147 -10.20 14.70 3.49
C THR A 147 -8.95 14.96 2.65
N TYR A 148 -7.81 14.39 3.05
CA TYR A 148 -6.56 14.56 2.31
C TYR A 148 -6.66 14.03 0.88
N ASN A 149 -7.19 12.82 0.68
CA ASN A 149 -7.32 12.25 -0.66
C ASN A 149 -8.32 12.98 -1.53
N GLU A 150 -9.43 13.45 -0.96
CA GLU A 150 -10.41 14.22 -1.72
C GLU A 150 -9.82 15.59 -2.15
N GLN A 151 -9.00 16.22 -1.30
CA GLN A 151 -8.27 17.44 -1.66
C GLN A 151 -7.20 17.19 -2.75
N GLN A 152 -6.45 16.08 -2.68
CA GLN A 152 -5.41 15.76 -3.65
C GLN A 152 -5.97 15.23 -4.98
N ASN A 153 -7.11 14.55 -4.94
CA ASN A 153 -7.72 13.88 -6.07
C ASN A 153 -9.25 13.93 -5.99
N PRO A 154 -9.88 15.09 -6.29
CA PRO A 154 -11.33 15.27 -6.17
C PRO A 154 -12.13 14.17 -6.87
N GLY A 155 -13.17 13.68 -6.19
CA GLY A 155 -14.01 12.54 -6.56
C GLY A 155 -13.35 11.17 -6.37
N TYR A 156 -12.28 11.08 -5.57
CA TYR A 156 -11.56 9.82 -5.34
C TYR A 156 -12.49 8.77 -4.74
N HIS A 157 -13.18 9.12 -3.66
CA HIS A 157 -14.07 8.20 -2.94
C HIS A 157 -15.23 7.75 -3.82
N ARG A 158 -15.88 8.69 -4.52
CA ARG A 158 -16.96 8.39 -5.46
C ARG A 158 -16.53 7.42 -6.57
N ARG A 159 -15.34 7.60 -7.15
CA ARG A 159 -14.82 6.70 -8.19
C ARG A 159 -14.44 5.32 -7.64
N ARG A 160 -13.93 5.28 -6.41
CA ARG A 160 -13.60 4.04 -5.70
C ARG A 160 -14.88 3.24 -5.41
N GLU A 161 -15.87 3.87 -4.78
CA GLU A 161 -17.16 3.26 -4.47
C GLU A 161 -17.88 2.79 -5.73
N TRP A 162 -17.91 3.61 -6.79
CA TRP A 162 -18.48 3.22 -8.08
C TRP A 162 -17.82 1.95 -8.63
N PHE A 163 -16.48 1.85 -8.57
CA PHE A 163 -15.73 0.68 -9.03
C PHE A 163 -16.04 -0.58 -8.20
N LEU A 164 -16.13 -0.45 -6.87
CA LEU A 164 -16.47 -1.56 -5.98
C LEU A 164 -17.90 -2.06 -6.24
N LYS A 165 -18.86 -1.16 -6.48
CA LYS A 165 -20.24 -1.52 -6.86
C LYS A 165 -20.35 -2.23 -8.21
N GLN A 166 -19.32 -2.20 -9.06
CA GLN A 166 -19.31 -2.99 -10.30
C GLN A 166 -18.82 -4.44 -10.08
N GLN A 167 -18.30 -4.79 -8.89
CA GLN A 167 -17.86 -6.16 -8.62
C GLN A 167 -19.10 -7.04 -8.36
N PRO A 168 -19.28 -8.15 -9.11
CA PRO A 168 -20.47 -8.99 -8.97
C PRO A 168 -20.59 -9.66 -7.59
N GLU A 169 -19.48 -9.83 -6.87
CA GLU A 169 -19.42 -10.43 -5.54
C GLU A 169 -19.82 -9.44 -4.42
N ILE A 170 -19.81 -8.13 -4.69
CA ILE A 170 -20.11 -7.08 -3.71
C ILE A 170 -21.58 -6.68 -3.82
N LYS A 171 -22.35 -6.96 -2.78
CA LYS A 171 -23.76 -6.56 -2.67
C LYS A 171 -23.93 -5.20 -2.00
N ALA A 172 -23.10 -4.91 -1.00
CA ALA A 172 -23.10 -3.62 -0.32
C ALA A 172 -21.72 -3.26 0.22
N ILE A 173 -21.51 -1.95 0.40
CA ILE A 173 -20.31 -1.35 0.98
C ILE A 173 -20.78 -0.59 2.22
N VAL A 174 -20.17 -0.88 3.36
CA VAL A 174 -20.46 -0.27 4.65
C VAL A 174 -19.27 0.62 5.02
N HIS A 175 -19.52 1.91 5.11
CA HIS A 175 -18.54 2.89 5.55
C HIS A 175 -18.75 3.12 7.04
N LEU A 176 -17.69 2.95 7.84
CA LEU A 176 -17.69 3.21 9.27
C LEU A 176 -16.67 4.31 9.58
N SER A 177 -17.15 5.41 10.15
CA SER A 177 -16.32 6.52 10.58
C SER A 177 -15.60 6.21 11.89
N GLU A 178 -14.70 7.12 12.30
CA GLU A 178 -14.06 7.03 13.62
C GLU A 178 -15.08 7.07 14.77
N GLU A 179 -16.18 7.80 14.61
CA GLU A 179 -17.25 7.87 15.61
C GLU A 179 -17.98 6.53 15.74
N ASP A 180 -18.31 5.90 14.61
CA ASP A 180 -18.98 4.59 14.57
C ASP A 180 -18.12 3.49 15.22
N LEU A 181 -16.81 3.56 15.05
CA LEU A 181 -15.84 2.58 15.58
C LEU A 181 -15.36 2.91 17.00
N SER A 182 -15.74 4.06 17.56
CA SER A 182 -15.28 4.51 18.88
C SER A 182 -15.54 3.54 20.04
N PRO A 183 -16.64 2.76 20.09
CA PRO A 183 -16.83 1.78 21.16
C PRO A 183 -15.82 0.63 21.16
N TRP A 184 -15.13 0.39 20.04
CA TRP A 184 -14.16 -0.71 19.86
C TRP A 184 -12.70 -0.26 19.83
N MET A 185 -12.42 1.03 19.99
CA MET A 185 -11.05 1.58 20.04
C MET A 185 -10.42 1.45 21.43
#